data_AF-A0A356KCM5-F1
#
_entry.id   AF-A0A356KCM5-F1
#
_cell.length_a   1.000
_cell.length_b   1.000
_cell.length_c   1.000
_cell.angle_alpha   90.00
_cell.angle_beta   90.00
_cell.angle_gamma   90.00
#
_symmetry.space_group_name_H-M   'P 1'
#
loop_
_entity.id
_entity.type
_entity.pdbx_description
1 polymer ?
#
loop_
_entity_poly.entity_id
_entity_poly.type
_entity_poly.pdbx_seq_one_letter_code
_entity_poly.pdbx_strand_id
1 'polypeptide(L)'
;MADPYEWPAFKIMPEDFGTTITVEKPEGAYFGGHRSTPDGAGRFGLEPWQGTLASEQREAEALIRSRLRGGAEAPPPQPKRDRTRTPASVTFEVGVPPGYEDWPVEKVRRHFRKLLDREVELIHEERLRRGKRRYMGLPAIFAQDPRDGAGSTWPSFSLNPRIACAGDVELRAELLVGLREWRAAHRRAYEALRDRRRRRVKFPAGTYGRIRFPRACVPAKPPDSVAA
;
A
#
# COMPACT_ATOMS: atom_id res chain seq x y z
N MET A 1 4.56 13.91 16.31
CA MET A 1 5.15 13.89 14.95
C MET A 1 3.97 13.60 14.04
N ALA A 2 3.36 14.64 13.48
CA ALA A 2 2.12 14.49 12.71
C ALA A 2 2.41 13.74 11.40
N ASP A 3 1.70 12.67 11.15
CA ASP A 3 1.82 11.86 9.93
C ASP A 3 1.44 12.75 8.71
N PRO A 4 2.17 12.74 7.58
CA PRO A 4 1.70 13.36 6.34
C PRO A 4 0.29 12.95 5.90
N TYR A 5 -0.23 11.82 6.37
CA TYR A 5 -1.61 11.36 6.17
C TYR A 5 -2.60 11.83 7.25
N GLU A 6 -2.14 12.46 8.33
CA GLU A 6 -2.95 13.14 9.37
C GLU A 6 -3.32 14.58 8.99
N TRP A 7 -3.18 14.97 7.72
CA TRP A 7 -3.80 16.22 7.28
C TRP A 7 -5.32 16.02 7.38
N PRO A 8 -6.07 16.76 8.22
CA PRO A 8 -7.52 16.76 8.11
C PRO A 8 -7.82 17.20 6.68
N ALA A 9 -8.20 16.24 5.83
CA ALA A 9 -8.45 16.49 4.43
C ALA A 9 -9.37 17.71 4.35
N PHE A 10 -8.84 18.81 3.82
CA PHE A 10 -9.55 20.07 3.82
C PHE A 10 -10.80 19.87 2.97
N LYS A 11 -11.96 19.84 3.63
CA LYS A 11 -13.24 19.57 2.99
C LYS A 11 -14.09 20.81 3.13
N ILE A 12 -14.41 21.40 1.98
CA ILE A 12 -15.37 22.48 1.89
C ILE A 12 -16.76 21.86 2.07
N MET A 13 -17.45 22.29 3.11
CA MET A 13 -18.82 21.93 3.41
C MET A 13 -19.77 23.04 2.94
N PRO A 14 -21.07 22.75 2.76
CA PRO A 14 -22.05 23.77 2.40
C PRO A 14 -22.04 24.98 3.35
N GLU A 15 -21.73 24.78 4.62
CA GLU A 15 -21.61 25.83 5.63
C GLU A 15 -20.49 26.84 5.34
N ASP A 16 -19.46 26.41 4.62
CA ASP A 16 -18.25 27.21 4.39
C ASP A 16 -18.46 28.24 3.27
N PHE A 17 -19.54 28.16 2.47
CA PHE A 17 -19.81 29.14 1.43
C PHE A 17 -19.92 30.56 2.00
N GLY A 18 -19.21 31.51 1.40
CA GLY A 18 -19.13 32.89 1.85
C GLY A 18 -18.26 33.12 3.08
N THR A 19 -17.44 32.12 3.48
CA THR A 19 -16.47 32.25 4.58
C THR A 19 -15.04 32.26 4.07
N THR A 20 -14.17 32.92 4.82
CA THR A 20 -12.73 32.91 4.60
C THR A 20 -12.11 31.82 5.47
N ILE A 21 -11.37 30.91 4.87
CA ILE A 21 -10.70 29.83 5.61
C ILE A 21 -9.20 30.00 5.49
N THR A 22 -8.53 29.90 6.64
CA THR A 22 -7.06 29.90 6.72
C THR A 22 -6.60 28.50 7.06
N VAL A 23 -5.79 27.93 6.18
CA VAL A 23 -5.17 26.61 6.38
C VAL A 23 -3.71 26.83 6.72
N GLU A 24 -3.32 26.42 7.91
CA GLU A 24 -1.94 26.47 8.37
C GLU A 24 -1.14 25.31 7.78
N LYS A 25 0.13 25.59 7.49
CA LYS A 25 1.08 24.56 7.08
C LYS A 25 1.38 23.66 8.29
N PRO A 26 1.21 22.33 8.17
CA PRO A 26 1.55 21.43 9.25
C PRO A 26 3.05 21.45 9.53
N GLU A 27 3.41 21.35 10.81
CA GLU A 27 4.80 21.27 11.24
C GLU A 27 5.45 20.00 10.68
N GLY A 28 6.47 20.15 9.81
CA GLY A 28 7.16 19.04 9.16
C GLY A 28 6.55 18.55 7.84
N ALA A 29 5.47 19.17 7.32
CA ALA A 29 4.89 18.80 6.04
C ALA A 29 5.84 19.10 4.86
N TYR A 30 6.25 18.05 4.15
CA TYR A 30 7.01 18.12 2.91
C TYR A 30 6.10 17.84 1.72
N PHE A 31 5.64 18.89 1.05
CA PHE A 31 5.05 18.75 -0.28
C PHE A 31 6.20 18.71 -1.27
N GLY A 32 6.37 17.55 -1.93
CA GLY A 32 7.49 17.28 -2.82
C GLY A 32 7.80 18.47 -3.73
N GLY A 33 9.04 18.96 -3.68
CA GLY A 33 9.49 19.95 -4.65
C GLY A 33 9.34 19.35 -6.04
N HIS A 34 8.53 19.98 -6.89
CA HIS A 34 8.49 19.69 -8.31
C HIS A 34 9.94 19.78 -8.79
N ARG A 35 10.58 18.64 -9.10
CA ARG A 35 11.72 18.69 -10.01
C ARG A 35 11.09 19.22 -11.28
N SER A 36 11.45 20.44 -11.68
CA SER A 36 11.19 20.92 -13.03
C SER A 36 11.84 19.88 -13.94
N THR A 37 11.04 18.93 -14.42
CA THR A 37 11.45 18.10 -15.53
C THR A 37 11.68 19.09 -16.65
N PRO A 38 12.88 19.14 -17.25
CA PRO A 38 13.09 20.00 -18.41
C PRO A 38 12.01 19.66 -19.43
N ASP A 39 11.37 20.69 -19.98
CA ASP A 39 10.27 20.55 -20.93
C ASP A 39 10.68 19.58 -22.05
N GLY A 40 10.11 18.37 -22.08
CA GLY A 40 10.41 17.36 -23.10
C GLY A 40 10.40 15.89 -22.67
N ALA A 41 10.32 15.55 -21.38
CA ALA A 41 10.26 14.15 -20.95
C ALA A 41 8.86 13.54 -21.06
N GLY A 42 8.48 13.15 -22.27
CA GLY A 42 7.31 12.31 -22.54
C GLY A 42 7.42 10.93 -21.87
N ARG A 43 6.36 10.61 -21.11
CA ARG A 43 5.81 9.34 -20.56
C ARG A 43 6.58 7.99 -20.48
N PHE A 44 7.67 7.69 -21.19
CA PHE A 44 8.32 6.37 -21.13
C PHE A 44 9.83 6.39 -21.50
N GLY A 45 10.65 7.16 -20.78
CA GLY A 45 12.12 7.11 -20.93
C GLY A 45 12.79 6.47 -19.72
N LEU A 46 13.12 5.17 -19.80
CA LEU A 46 13.87 4.43 -18.75
C LEU A 46 15.38 4.72 -18.76
N GLU A 47 15.88 5.53 -19.69
CA GLU A 47 17.32 5.77 -19.87
C GLU A 47 17.99 6.66 -18.80
N PRO A 48 17.35 7.68 -18.19
CA PRO A 48 18.03 8.50 -17.17
C PRO A 48 18.32 7.72 -15.87
N TRP A 49 17.63 6.60 -15.64
CA TRP A 49 17.75 5.83 -14.39
C TRP A 49 19.05 5.04 -14.28
N GLN A 50 19.65 4.65 -15.41
CA GLN A 50 20.90 3.88 -15.44
C GLN A 50 22.10 4.73 -15.00
N GLY A 51 22.10 6.03 -15.32
CA GLY A 51 23.13 6.98 -14.86
C GLY A 51 23.09 7.20 -13.35
N THR A 52 21.90 7.31 -12.77
CA THR A 52 21.70 7.45 -11.31
C THR A 52 22.09 6.20 -10.53
N LEU A 53 21.77 4.99 -11.04
CA LEU A 53 22.19 3.75 -10.40
C LEU A 53 23.71 3.58 -10.44
N ALA A 54 24.36 3.96 -11.55
CA ALA A 54 25.81 3.91 -11.66
C ALA A 54 26.51 4.93 -10.74
N SER A 55 25.92 6.11 -10.52
CA SER A 55 26.44 7.06 -9.53
C SER A 55 26.22 6.58 -8.10
N GLU A 56 25.05 6.03 -7.79
CA GLU A 56 24.72 5.48 -6.47
C GLU A 56 25.60 4.28 -6.12
N GLN A 57 25.91 3.41 -7.10
CA GLN A 57 26.84 2.30 -6.93
C GLN A 57 28.27 2.78 -6.68
N ARG A 58 28.74 3.79 -7.41
CA ARG A 58 30.08 4.38 -7.18
C ARG A 58 30.18 5.04 -5.81
N GLU A 59 29.14 5.74 -5.37
CA GLU A 59 29.08 6.33 -4.03
C GLU A 59 29.06 5.25 -2.95
N ALA A 60 28.27 4.19 -3.11
CA ALA A 60 28.23 3.06 -2.19
C ALA A 60 29.58 2.34 -2.10
N GLU A 61 30.23 2.07 -3.24
CA GLU A 61 31.56 1.48 -3.28
C GLU A 61 32.62 2.39 -2.65
N ALA A 62 32.57 3.70 -2.88
CA ALA A 62 33.47 4.65 -2.24
C ALA A 62 33.29 4.69 -0.72
N LEU A 63 32.06 4.56 -0.23
CA LEU A 63 31.71 4.56 1.20
C LEU A 63 32.10 3.25 1.89
N ILE A 64 31.99 2.12 1.18
CA ILE A 64 32.53 0.83 1.63
C ILE A 64 34.07 0.89 1.67
N ARG A 65 34.69 1.47 0.63
CA ARG A 65 36.14 1.60 0.52
C ARG A 65 36.72 2.58 1.55
N SER A 66 35.96 3.61 1.96
CA SER A 66 36.34 4.52 3.05
C SER A 66 36.13 3.90 4.43
N ARG A 67 35.10 3.05 4.64
CA ARG A 67 34.93 2.27 5.88
C ARG A 67 36.03 1.23 6.10
N LEU A 68 36.52 0.61 5.02
CA LEU A 68 37.58 -0.42 5.09
C LEU A 68 38.99 0.17 5.34
N ARG A 69 39.22 1.44 4.99
CA ARG A 69 40.45 2.18 5.33
C ARG A 69 40.18 2.97 6.61
N GLY A 70 40.38 2.35 7.75
CA GLY A 70 40.00 2.90 9.06
C GLY A 70 40.34 4.39 9.27
N GLY A 71 39.40 5.11 9.88
CA GLY A 71 39.66 6.39 10.53
C GLY A 71 39.08 7.66 9.88
N ALA A 72 38.14 7.58 8.93
CA ALA A 72 37.45 8.78 8.47
C ALA A 72 36.29 9.14 9.42
N GLU A 73 36.48 10.21 10.19
CA GLU A 73 35.43 10.90 10.93
C GLU A 73 34.22 11.12 10.01
N ALA A 74 33.01 10.72 10.45
CA ALA A 74 31.82 10.83 9.63
C ALA A 74 31.66 12.30 9.17
N PRO A 75 31.40 12.56 7.88
CA PRO A 75 31.19 13.92 7.42
C PRO A 75 30.09 14.56 8.27
N PRO A 76 30.25 15.82 8.70
CA PRO A 76 29.27 16.48 9.54
C PRO A 76 27.90 16.40 8.86
N PRO A 77 26.81 16.17 9.62
CA PRO A 77 25.48 16.04 9.05
C PRO A 77 25.21 17.25 8.17
N GLN A 78 24.92 17.02 6.88
CA GLN A 78 24.64 18.12 5.97
C GLN A 78 23.49 18.97 6.57
N PRO A 79 23.59 20.31 6.51
CA PRO A 79 22.50 21.15 6.98
C PRO A 79 21.23 20.74 6.25
N LYS A 80 20.15 20.52 7.01
CA LYS A 80 18.83 20.23 6.43
C LYS A 80 18.52 21.36 5.46
N ARG A 81 18.53 21.05 4.16
CA ARG A 81 18.20 22.04 3.13
C ARG A 81 16.78 22.51 3.39
N ASP A 82 16.62 23.79 3.68
CA ASP A 82 15.32 24.40 3.88
C ASP A 82 14.64 24.54 2.51
N ARG A 83 13.98 23.47 2.08
CA ARG A 83 13.41 23.32 0.74
C ARG A 83 11.97 23.82 0.64
N THR A 84 11.40 24.36 1.70
CA THR A 84 9.98 24.75 1.67
C THR A 84 9.80 26.14 1.07
N ARG A 85 9.55 26.18 -0.24
CA ARG A 85 8.96 27.34 -0.93
C ARG A 85 7.47 27.57 -0.59
N THR A 86 6.89 26.68 0.22
CA THR A 86 5.47 26.74 0.59
C THR A 86 5.23 27.79 1.68
N PRO A 87 4.25 28.69 1.52
CA PRO A 87 3.91 29.68 2.55
C PRO A 87 3.47 29.01 3.86
N ALA A 88 3.64 29.72 4.97
CA ALA A 88 3.30 29.23 6.31
C ALA A 88 1.79 29.04 6.52
N SER A 89 0.97 29.83 5.82
CA SER A 89 -0.47 29.65 5.75
C SER A 89 -0.97 30.03 4.36
N VAL A 90 -2.11 29.47 3.98
CA VAL A 90 -2.86 29.88 2.78
C VAL A 90 -4.25 30.27 3.23
N THR A 91 -4.65 31.49 2.91
CA THR A 91 -6.00 32.00 3.14
C THR A 91 -6.71 32.10 1.80
N PHE A 92 -7.93 31.57 1.74
CA PHE A 92 -8.78 31.72 0.56
C PHE A 92 -10.23 31.90 0.97
N GLU A 93 -10.97 32.55 0.10
CA GLU A 93 -12.41 32.75 0.25
C GLU A 93 -13.14 31.62 -0.46
N VAL A 94 -14.06 30.97 0.25
CA VAL A 94 -14.94 29.98 -0.34
C VAL A 94 -16.11 30.73 -0.98
N GLY A 95 -16.01 30.95 -2.29
CA GLY A 95 -17.08 31.54 -3.07
C GLY A 95 -18.35 30.67 -3.10
N VAL A 96 -19.47 31.31 -3.41
CA VAL A 96 -20.72 30.60 -3.71
C VAL A 96 -20.53 29.82 -5.02
N PRO A 97 -21.07 28.59 -5.15
CA PRO A 97 -21.01 27.83 -6.40
C PRO A 97 -21.61 28.61 -7.59
N PRO A 98 -21.10 28.39 -8.82
CA PRO A 98 -21.58 29.10 -10.00
C PRO A 98 -23.06 28.78 -10.28
N GLY A 99 -23.83 29.81 -10.68
CA GLY A 99 -25.27 29.71 -10.92
C GLY A 99 -26.16 29.93 -9.69
N TYR A 100 -25.56 30.27 -8.54
CA TYR A 100 -26.27 30.59 -7.29
C TYR A 100 -25.88 31.97 -6.74
N GLU A 101 -25.23 32.81 -7.55
CA GLU A 101 -24.73 34.14 -7.16
C GLU A 101 -25.86 35.07 -6.72
N ASP A 102 -27.05 34.94 -7.33
CA ASP A 102 -28.24 35.73 -7.02
C ASP A 102 -28.96 35.29 -5.74
N TRP A 103 -28.55 34.17 -5.15
CA TRP A 103 -29.19 33.63 -3.95
C TRP A 103 -28.48 34.13 -2.69
N PRO A 104 -29.24 34.49 -1.64
CA PRO A 104 -28.63 34.74 -0.33
C PRO A 104 -27.80 33.53 0.10
N VAL A 105 -26.57 33.76 0.57
CA VAL A 105 -25.62 32.70 0.94
C VAL A 105 -26.28 31.64 1.80
N GLU A 106 -27.03 32.03 2.84
CA GLU A 106 -27.71 31.10 3.75
C GLU A 106 -28.73 30.17 3.05
N LYS A 107 -29.40 30.68 2.01
CA LYS A 107 -30.30 29.87 1.18
C LYS A 107 -29.50 28.84 0.38
N VAL A 108 -28.33 29.20 -0.13
CA VAL A 108 -27.43 28.31 -0.86
C VAL A 108 -26.88 27.22 0.07
N ARG A 109 -26.39 27.60 1.25
CA ARG A 109 -25.91 26.65 2.28
C ARG A 109 -26.97 25.59 2.58
N ARG A 110 -28.19 26.02 2.89
CA ARG A 110 -29.33 25.13 3.16
C ARG A 110 -29.68 24.24 1.97
N HIS A 111 -29.63 24.78 0.76
CA HIS A 111 -29.93 24.01 -0.45
C HIS A 111 -28.92 22.87 -0.65
N PHE A 112 -27.62 23.17 -0.60
CA PHE A 112 -26.57 22.16 -0.76
C PHE A 112 -26.50 21.19 0.40
N ARG A 113 -26.80 21.62 1.64
CA ARG A 113 -26.93 20.70 2.78
C ARG A 113 -28.02 19.66 2.52
N LYS A 114 -29.20 20.08 2.05
CA LYS A 114 -30.30 19.16 1.71
C LYS A 114 -29.93 18.18 0.60
N LEU A 115 -29.19 18.62 -0.42
CA LEU A 115 -28.71 17.74 -1.49
C LEU A 115 -27.69 16.71 -0.97
N LEU A 116 -26.74 17.17 -0.14
CA LEU A 116 -25.74 16.30 0.46
C LEU A 116 -26.39 15.23 1.35
N ASP A 117 -27.34 15.62 2.21
CA ASP A 117 -28.04 14.69 3.09
C ASP A 117 -28.83 13.64 2.29
N ARG A 118 -29.46 14.05 1.18
CA ARG A 118 -30.16 13.13 0.27
C ARG A 118 -29.20 12.12 -0.35
N GLU A 119 -28.04 12.58 -0.84
CA GLU A 119 -27.04 11.72 -1.47
C GLU A 119 -26.48 10.69 -0.48
N VAL A 120 -26.19 11.13 0.75
CA VAL A 120 -25.74 10.23 1.82
C VAL A 120 -26.77 9.13 2.10
N GLU A 121 -28.06 9.48 2.11
CA GLU A 121 -29.12 8.48 2.34
C GLU A 121 -29.27 7.51 1.17
N LEU A 122 -29.13 7.95 -0.08
CA LEU A 122 -29.09 7.07 -1.25
C LEU A 122 -27.94 6.06 -1.16
N ILE A 123 -26.75 6.52 -0.74
CA ILE A 123 -25.60 5.64 -0.52
C ILE A 123 -25.90 4.62 0.58
N HIS A 124 -26.56 5.03 1.67
CA HIS A 124 -26.99 4.11 2.73
C HIS A 124 -27.96 3.05 2.22
N GLU A 125 -28.98 3.44 1.46
CA GLU A 125 -29.92 2.51 0.85
C GLU A 125 -29.22 1.51 -0.06
N GLU A 126 -28.31 1.97 -0.92
CA GLU A 126 -27.57 1.09 -1.82
C GLU A 126 -26.68 0.11 -1.05
N ARG A 127 -26.04 0.55 0.04
CA ARG A 127 -25.26 -0.34 0.92
C ARG A 127 -26.15 -1.42 1.53
N LEU A 128 -27.33 -1.06 2.02
CA LEU A 128 -28.29 -2.00 2.58
C LEU A 128 -28.75 -3.01 1.52
N ARG A 129 -29.04 -2.57 0.29
CA ARG A 129 -29.37 -3.49 -0.84
C ARG A 129 -28.24 -4.48 -1.14
N ARG A 130 -26.98 -4.06 -0.97
CA ARG A 130 -25.79 -4.92 -1.11
C ARG A 130 -25.51 -5.79 0.12
N GLY A 131 -26.41 -5.83 1.11
CA GLY A 131 -26.25 -6.59 2.35
C GLY A 131 -25.19 -6.01 3.31
N LYS A 132 -24.75 -4.77 3.08
CA LYS A 132 -23.77 -4.07 3.91
C LYS A 132 -24.50 -3.20 4.94
N ARG A 133 -23.85 -2.97 6.09
CA ARG A 133 -24.34 -2.02 7.10
C ARG A 133 -24.11 -0.57 6.64
N ARG A 134 -24.89 0.36 7.22
CA ARG A 134 -24.64 1.81 7.16
C ARG A 134 -23.24 2.13 7.71
N TYR A 135 -22.71 3.31 7.38
CA TYR A 135 -21.43 3.74 7.92
C TYR A 135 -21.49 3.84 9.44
N MET A 136 -20.36 3.61 10.10
CA MET A 136 -20.22 3.91 11.52
C MET A 136 -20.26 5.43 11.67
N GLY A 137 -21.14 5.93 12.55
CA GLY A 137 -21.20 7.36 12.86
C GLY A 137 -19.92 7.81 13.59
N LEU A 138 -19.64 9.11 13.59
CA LEU A 138 -18.50 9.70 14.30
C LEU A 138 -18.30 9.13 15.72
N PRO A 139 -19.34 9.06 16.58
CA PRO A 139 -19.18 8.53 17.93
C PRO A 139 -18.70 7.08 17.96
N ALA A 140 -19.18 6.26 17.03
CA ALA A 140 -18.77 4.86 16.92
C ALA A 140 -17.34 4.72 16.38
N ILE A 141 -16.89 5.62 15.50
CA ILE A 141 -15.50 5.67 15.02
C ILE A 141 -14.56 6.06 16.17
N PHE A 142 -14.89 7.11 16.92
CA PHE A 142 -14.07 7.56 18.05
C PHE A 142 -14.06 6.56 19.22
N ALA A 143 -15.11 5.75 19.36
CA ALA A 143 -15.16 4.69 20.34
C ALA A 143 -14.30 3.46 19.95
N GLN A 144 -13.81 3.36 18.71
CA GLN A 144 -12.86 2.30 18.33
C GLN A 144 -11.48 2.62 18.89
N ASP A 145 -10.84 1.63 19.51
CA ASP A 145 -9.42 1.74 19.83
C ASP A 145 -8.62 1.59 18.52
N PRO A 146 -7.84 2.59 18.11
CA PRO A 146 -6.99 2.48 16.91
C PRO A 146 -5.93 1.39 17.02
N ARG A 147 -5.67 0.85 18.23
CA ARG A 147 -4.77 -0.28 18.47
C ARG A 147 -5.48 -1.63 18.45
N ASP A 148 -6.81 -1.65 18.45
CA ASP A 148 -7.54 -2.90 18.29
C ASP A 148 -7.34 -3.42 16.87
N GLY A 149 -6.94 -4.70 16.78
CA GLY A 149 -6.81 -5.35 15.48
C GLY A 149 -8.15 -5.38 14.75
N ALA A 150 -8.12 -5.34 13.42
CA ALA A 150 -9.30 -5.36 12.54
C ALA A 150 -10.08 -6.69 12.54
N GLY A 151 -10.16 -7.37 13.69
CA GLY A 151 -10.65 -8.73 13.88
C GLY A 151 -9.53 -9.76 13.92
N SER A 152 -9.92 -11.04 13.92
CA SER A 152 -9.00 -12.17 13.82
C SER A 152 -8.18 -12.08 12.53
N THR A 153 -6.91 -11.70 12.65
CA THR A 153 -5.90 -11.71 11.58
C THR A 153 -5.43 -13.12 11.22
N TRP A 154 -6.08 -14.16 11.74
CA TRP A 154 -5.76 -15.52 11.36
C TRP A 154 -6.06 -15.70 9.87
N PRO A 155 -5.04 -16.03 9.04
CA PRO A 155 -5.24 -16.12 7.61
C PRO A 155 -6.29 -17.18 7.33
N SER A 156 -7.31 -16.83 6.56
CA SER A 156 -8.19 -17.82 5.98
C SER A 156 -7.31 -18.62 5.01
N PHE A 157 -6.80 -19.78 5.45
CA PHE A 157 -6.01 -20.71 4.62
C PHE A 157 -6.79 -21.22 3.38
N SER A 158 -7.99 -20.68 3.13
CA SER A 158 -8.78 -20.75 1.91
C SER A 158 -8.24 -19.92 0.74
N LEU A 159 -7.13 -19.19 0.87
CA LEU A 159 -6.47 -18.54 -0.26
C LEU A 159 -6.01 -19.60 -1.27
N ASN A 160 -6.85 -19.78 -2.30
CA ASN A 160 -6.51 -20.54 -3.49
C ASN A 160 -5.32 -19.82 -4.13
N PRO A 161 -4.14 -20.45 -4.25
CA PRO A 161 -2.95 -19.77 -4.72
C PRO A 161 -3.21 -19.21 -6.12
N ARG A 162 -3.14 -17.88 -6.24
CA ARG A 162 -3.25 -17.20 -7.53
C ARG A 162 -1.87 -17.26 -8.16
N ILE A 163 -1.66 -18.23 -9.05
CA ILE A 163 -0.45 -18.30 -9.87
C ILE A 163 -0.49 -17.07 -10.79
N ALA A 164 0.46 -16.16 -10.60
CA ALA A 164 0.56 -14.93 -11.38
C ALA A 164 1.21 -15.24 -12.73
N CYS A 165 0.41 -15.69 -13.69
CA CYS A 165 0.80 -15.74 -15.10
C CYS A 165 0.23 -14.47 -15.74
N ALA A 166 1.08 -13.62 -16.33
CA ALA A 166 0.74 -12.28 -16.84
C ALA A 166 -0.13 -12.31 -18.11
N GLY A 167 -1.27 -13.01 -18.06
CA GLY A 167 -2.18 -13.22 -19.19
C GLY A 167 -1.96 -14.53 -19.95
N ASP A 168 -0.86 -15.24 -19.71
CA ASP A 168 -0.58 -16.54 -20.32
C ASP A 168 -1.47 -17.64 -19.73
N VAL A 169 -2.43 -18.11 -20.54
CA VAL A 169 -3.45 -19.09 -20.13
C VAL A 169 -2.90 -20.52 -20.14
N GLU A 170 -1.99 -20.83 -21.06
CA GLU A 170 -1.41 -22.17 -21.24
C GLU A 170 -0.44 -22.46 -20.10
N LEU A 171 0.50 -21.55 -19.84
CA LEU A 171 1.41 -21.63 -18.70
C LEU A 171 0.64 -21.71 -17.38
N ARG A 172 -0.47 -20.97 -17.26
CA ARG A 172 -1.32 -21.04 -16.06
C ARG A 172 -1.98 -22.41 -15.90
N ALA A 173 -2.43 -23.05 -16.97
CA ALA A 173 -3.03 -24.37 -16.92
C ALA A 173 -1.99 -25.43 -16.50
N GLU A 174 -0.80 -25.39 -17.10
CA GLU A 174 0.30 -26.29 -16.76
C GLU A 174 0.73 -26.17 -15.29
N LEU A 175 0.92 -24.95 -14.81
CA LEU A 175 1.30 -24.70 -13.41
C LEU A 175 0.20 -25.14 -12.42
N LEU A 176 -1.08 -25.05 -12.79
CA LEU A 176 -2.18 -25.55 -11.97
C LEU A 176 -2.19 -27.09 -11.89
N VAL A 177 -1.88 -27.79 -13.00
CA VAL A 177 -1.71 -29.24 -13.01
C VAL A 177 -0.54 -29.65 -12.13
N GLY A 178 0.63 -29.02 -12.33
CA GLY A 178 1.82 -29.27 -11.49
C GLY A 178 1.58 -29.02 -10.00
N LEU A 179 0.83 -27.97 -9.66
CA LEU A 179 0.45 -27.68 -8.27
C LEU A 179 -0.46 -28.77 -7.67
N ARG A 180 -1.42 -29.30 -8.45
CA ARG A 180 -2.29 -30.40 -8.01
C ARG A 180 -1.47 -31.66 -7.73
N GLU A 181 -0.56 -32.01 -8.63
CA GLU A 181 0.33 -33.16 -8.49
C GLU A 181 1.25 -33.01 -7.28
N TRP A 182 1.85 -31.83 -7.10
CA TRP A 182 2.68 -31.51 -5.95
C TRP A 182 1.90 -31.65 -4.64
N ARG A 183 0.66 -31.14 -4.57
CA ARG A 183 -0.21 -31.28 -3.38
C ARG A 183 -0.55 -32.74 -3.07
N ALA A 184 -0.82 -33.55 -4.10
CA ALA A 184 -1.08 -34.97 -3.94
C ALA A 184 0.16 -35.72 -3.44
N ALA A 185 1.35 -35.42 -3.99
CA ALA A 185 2.62 -35.96 -3.52
C ALA A 185 2.91 -35.56 -2.06
N HIS A 186 2.70 -34.28 -1.71
CA HIS A 186 2.88 -33.77 -0.37
C HIS A 186 1.93 -34.45 0.63
N ARG A 187 0.65 -34.64 0.28
CA ARG A 187 -0.33 -35.33 1.14
C ARG A 187 0.06 -36.78 1.41
N ARG A 188 0.44 -37.54 0.37
CA ARG A 188 0.93 -38.92 0.51
C ARG A 188 2.15 -39.01 1.43
N ALA A 189 3.09 -38.08 1.29
CA ALA A 189 4.25 -38.00 2.18
C ALA A 189 3.84 -37.67 3.64
N TYR A 190 2.91 -36.76 3.84
CA TYR A 190 2.42 -36.41 5.17
C TYR A 190 1.70 -37.59 5.86
N GLU A 191 0.85 -38.32 5.13
CA GLU A 191 0.18 -39.53 5.62
C GLU A 191 1.20 -40.62 6.00
N ALA A 192 2.21 -40.85 5.15
CA ALA A 192 3.29 -41.80 5.44
C ALA A 192 4.14 -41.40 6.66
N LEU A 193 4.31 -40.09 6.91
CA LEU A 193 4.97 -39.59 8.12
C LEU A 193 4.09 -39.82 9.37
N ARG A 194 2.77 -39.64 9.25
CA ARG A 194 1.79 -39.84 10.33
C ARG A 194 1.67 -41.30 10.76
N ASP A 195 1.78 -42.24 9.83
CA ASP A 195 1.72 -43.69 10.11
C ASP A 195 2.90 -44.18 10.99
N ARG A 196 3.94 -43.35 11.23
CA ARG A 196 5.12 -43.61 12.09
C ARG A 196 5.96 -44.87 11.78
N ARG A 197 5.49 -45.78 10.91
CA ARG A 197 6.15 -47.00 10.47
C ARG A 197 7.41 -46.74 9.64
N ARG A 198 7.44 -45.63 8.89
CA ARG A 198 8.59 -45.26 8.04
C ARG A 198 9.54 -44.34 8.79
N ARG A 199 10.83 -44.72 8.85
CA ARG A 199 11.87 -43.95 9.55
C ARG A 199 12.25 -42.66 8.83
N ARG A 200 12.15 -42.63 7.50
CA ARG A 200 12.42 -41.45 6.66
C ARG A 200 11.38 -41.37 5.57
N VAL A 201 10.76 -40.20 5.42
CA VAL A 201 9.73 -39.95 4.41
C VAL A 201 10.18 -38.82 3.50
N LYS A 202 10.20 -39.08 2.19
CA LYS A 202 10.59 -38.09 1.18
C LYS A 202 9.41 -37.20 0.84
N PHE A 203 9.54 -35.90 1.08
CA PHE A 203 8.61 -34.87 0.65
C PHE A 203 9.05 -34.30 -0.70
N PRO A 204 8.12 -33.78 -1.53
CA PRO A 204 8.48 -33.09 -2.76
C PRO A 204 9.30 -31.82 -2.47
N ALA A 205 10.08 -31.39 -3.45
CA ALA A 205 10.87 -30.15 -3.38
C ALA A 205 9.97 -28.93 -3.08
N GLY A 206 10.50 -27.93 -2.35
CA GLY A 206 9.72 -26.76 -1.90
C GLY A 206 8.92 -26.98 -0.61
N THR A 207 9.04 -28.14 0.04
CA THR A 207 8.40 -28.39 1.35
C THR A 207 9.27 -27.90 2.51
N TYR A 208 8.80 -26.90 3.28
CA TYR A 208 9.51 -26.33 4.45
C TYR A 208 9.44 -27.20 5.74
N GLY A 209 9.06 -28.48 5.63
CA GLY A 209 8.77 -29.35 6.77
C GLY A 209 9.98 -29.91 7.54
N ARG A 210 11.22 -29.71 7.06
CA ARG A 210 12.43 -30.24 7.73
C ARG A 210 12.62 -29.70 9.15
N ILE A 211 12.22 -28.46 9.40
CA ILE A 211 12.36 -27.82 10.71
C ILE A 211 11.41 -28.45 11.74
N ARG A 212 10.21 -28.88 11.30
CA ARG A 212 9.15 -29.36 12.18
C ARG A 212 9.13 -30.89 12.34
N PHE A 213 9.70 -31.62 11.39
CA PHE A 213 9.64 -33.09 11.36
C PHE A 213 11.03 -33.70 11.07
N PRO A 214 11.74 -34.24 12.07
CA PRO A 214 13.12 -34.75 11.90
C PRO A 214 13.22 -35.97 10.96
N ARG A 215 12.10 -36.64 10.67
CA ARG A 215 12.00 -37.78 9.75
C ARG A 215 11.68 -37.37 8.30
N ALA A 216 11.44 -36.08 8.05
CA ALA A 216 11.19 -35.56 6.71
C ALA A 216 12.52 -35.38 5.96
N CYS A 217 12.60 -35.96 4.76
CA CYS A 217 13.69 -35.74 3.83
C CYS A 217 13.15 -35.00 2.60
N VAL A 218 13.91 -34.05 2.06
CA VAL A 218 13.58 -33.34 0.82
C VAL A 218 14.70 -33.64 -0.17
N PRO A 219 14.42 -33.93 -1.45
CA PRO A 219 15.48 -34.12 -2.45
C PRO A 219 16.31 -32.84 -2.56
N ALA A 220 17.64 -33.00 -2.70
CA ALA A 220 18.59 -31.87 -2.75
C ALA A 220 18.45 -31.02 -4.02
N LYS A 221 17.90 -31.61 -5.10
CA LYS A 221 17.64 -30.96 -6.38
C LYS A 221 16.16 -31.16 -6.72
N PRO A 222 15.42 -30.12 -7.17
CA PRO A 222 14.16 -30.34 -7.85
C PRO A 222 14.42 -31.24 -9.08
N PRO A 223 13.50 -32.16 -9.44
CA PRO A 223 13.61 -32.88 -10.71
C PRO A 223 13.72 -31.86 -11.85
N ASP A 224 14.56 -32.15 -12.83
CA ASP A 224 14.79 -31.32 -14.02
C ASP A 224 13.52 -31.33 -14.91
N SER A 225 12.46 -30.67 -14.46
CA SER A 225 11.22 -30.48 -15.19
C SER A 225 10.61 -29.16 -14.75
N VAL A 226 11.12 -28.06 -15.31
CA VAL A 226 10.42 -27.10 -16.20
C VAL A 226 11.48 -26.03 -16.48
N ALA A 227 12.31 -26.27 -17.50
CA ALA A 227 13.08 -25.22 -18.16
C ALA A 227 12.33 -24.93 -19.46
N ALA A 228 11.39 -24.00 -19.39
CA ALA A 228 10.76 -23.31 -20.50
C ALA A 228 10.18 -22.00 -19.96
#